data_AF-A0A954C5G4-F1
#
_entry.id   AF-A0A954C5G4-F1
#
_cell.length_a   1.000
_cell.length_b   1.000
_cell.length_c   1.000
_cell.angle_alpha   90.00
_cell.angle_beta   90.00
_cell.angle_gamma   90.00
#
_symmetry.space_group_name_H-M   'P 1'
#
loop_
_entity.id
_entity.type
_entity.pdbx_description
1 polymer ?
#
loop_
_entity_poly.entity_id
_entity_poly.type
_entity_poly.pdbx_seq_one_letter_code
_entity_poly.pdbx_strand_id
1 'polypeptide(L)'
;MAHPLAHLDAAPDRVAIAGVLEAIAAKKLAELKFGMWGSARQGELEVLAAAADGPRWVVHFLFDVLCSHNAQSGSDWETHHVFVGRGVFSGGALSAEAVLEEERIPIYEQAGSTDHYDPRVAVHSVRAEALARLGSIAD
;
A
#
# COMPACT_ATOMS: atom_id res chain seq x y z
N MET A 1 -12.37 7.76 -12.17
CA MET A 1 -11.64 6.86 -11.24
C MET A 1 -12.67 6.23 -10.31
N ALA A 2 -12.59 4.92 -10.08
CA ALA A 2 -13.41 4.26 -9.06
C ALA A 2 -12.97 4.74 -7.66
N HIS A 3 -13.89 4.77 -6.68
CA HIS A 3 -13.55 5.14 -5.31
C HIS A 3 -12.56 4.11 -4.71
N PRO A 4 -11.51 4.52 -3.99
CA PRO A 4 -10.46 3.60 -3.48
C PRO A 4 -10.99 2.45 -2.60
N LEU A 5 -12.20 2.60 -2.08
CA LEU A 5 -12.90 1.62 -1.24
C LEU A 5 -14.15 1.01 -1.89
N ALA A 6 -14.41 1.26 -3.18
CA ALA A 6 -15.63 0.81 -3.86
C ALA A 6 -15.86 -0.71 -3.77
N HIS A 7 -14.78 -1.48 -3.68
CA HIS A 7 -14.85 -2.93 -3.52
C HIS A 7 -15.43 -3.37 -2.16
N LEU A 8 -15.49 -2.49 -1.16
CA LEU A 8 -16.10 -2.75 0.14
C LEU A 8 -17.58 -2.36 0.21
N ASP A 9 -18.21 -1.88 -0.86
CA ASP A 9 -19.59 -1.36 -0.81
C ASP A 9 -20.61 -2.42 -0.34
N ALA A 10 -20.35 -3.69 -0.65
CA ALA A 10 -21.15 -4.82 -0.22
C ALA A 10 -20.81 -5.35 1.19
N ALA A 11 -19.72 -4.88 1.81
CA ALA A 11 -19.33 -5.30 3.15
C ALA A 11 -20.16 -4.55 4.21
N PRO A 12 -20.86 -5.27 5.12
CA PRO A 12 -21.69 -4.63 6.14
C PRO A 12 -20.87 -3.75 7.10
N ASP A 13 -19.60 -4.12 7.33
CA ASP A 13 -18.69 -3.45 8.27
C ASP A 13 -17.61 -2.61 7.56
N ARG A 14 -17.89 -2.10 6.35
CA ARG A 14 -16.89 -1.42 5.49
C ARG A 14 -16.11 -0.30 6.19
N VAL A 15 -16.74 0.45 7.10
CA VAL A 15 -16.08 1.54 7.85
C VAL A 15 -15.06 0.97 8.83
N ALA A 16 -15.40 -0.12 9.53
CA ALA A 16 -14.48 -0.79 10.44
C ALA A 16 -13.31 -1.42 9.68
N ILE A 17 -13.58 -2.10 8.55
CA ILE A 17 -12.54 -2.67 7.68
C ILE A 17 -11.58 -1.57 7.20
N ALA A 18 -12.10 -0.45 6.67
CA ALA A 18 -11.29 0.66 6.21
C ALA A 18 -10.40 1.24 7.33
N GLY A 19 -10.96 1.43 8.54
CA GLY A 19 -10.20 1.89 9.69
C GLY A 19 -9.07 0.93 10.09
N VAL A 20 -9.27 -0.38 9.95
CA VAL A 20 -8.22 -1.37 10.22
C VAL A 20 -7.16 -1.38 9.12
N LEU A 21 -7.53 -1.23 7.85
CA LEU A 21 -6.57 -1.11 6.74
C LEU A 21 -5.67 0.12 6.91
N GLU A 22 -6.23 1.26 7.31
CA GLU A 22 -5.47 2.46 7.67
C GLU A 22 -4.51 2.19 8.84
N ALA A 23 -4.96 1.47 9.87
CA ALA A 23 -4.11 1.09 10.99
C ALA A 23 -2.96 0.15 10.57
N ILE A 24 -3.19 -0.75 9.60
CA ILE A 24 -2.14 -1.59 9.02
C ILE A 24 -1.11 -0.72 8.27
N ALA A 25 -1.57 0.19 7.40
CA ALA A 25 -0.68 1.10 6.66
C ALA A 25 0.16 1.97 7.60
N ALA A 26 -0.47 2.55 8.63
CA ALA A 26 0.22 3.34 9.66
C ALA A 26 1.24 2.52 10.47
N LYS A 27 0.90 1.27 10.81
CA LYS A 27 1.82 0.35 11.48
C LYS A 27 3.03 0.06 10.58
N LYS A 28 2.82 -0.19 9.30
CA LYS A 28 3.89 -0.46 8.32
C LYS A 28 4.79 0.75 8.12
N LEU A 29 4.22 1.95 8.05
CA LEU A 29 4.96 3.20 8.07
C LEU A 29 5.86 3.32 9.32
N ALA A 30 5.35 2.97 10.50
CA ALA A 30 6.12 3.01 11.74
C ALA A 30 7.21 1.91 11.84
N GLU A 31 7.02 0.78 11.16
CA GLU A 31 8.01 -0.31 11.08
C GLU A 31 9.19 0.02 10.17
N LEU A 32 8.98 0.87 9.16
CA LEU A 32 10.06 1.40 8.33
C LEU A 32 10.93 2.31 9.22
N LYS A 33 12.10 1.80 9.62
CA LYS A 33 13.01 2.53 10.51
C LYS A 33 13.72 3.63 9.73
N PHE A 34 13.33 4.87 9.98
CA PHE A 34 14.07 6.04 9.51
C PHE A 34 15.11 6.42 10.57
N GLY A 35 16.35 6.65 10.13
CA GLY A 35 17.35 7.27 11.00
C GLY A 35 16.91 8.67 11.44
N MET A 36 17.67 9.30 12.34
CA MET A 36 17.37 10.63 12.90
C MET A 36 17.16 11.74 11.85
N TRP A 37 17.57 11.51 10.60
CA TRP A 37 17.53 12.46 9.50
C TRP A 37 16.56 12.06 8.38
N GLY A 38 15.75 11.00 8.55
CA GLY A 38 14.78 10.58 7.53
C GLY A 38 13.36 11.02 7.85
N SER A 39 12.51 11.08 6.81
CA SER A 39 11.07 11.23 6.96
C SER A 39 10.36 10.20 6.08
N ALA A 40 9.12 9.90 6.42
CA ALA A 40 8.26 9.11 5.56
C ALA A 40 6.84 9.61 5.56
N ARG A 41 6.22 9.44 4.42
CA ARG A 41 4.87 9.88 4.15
C ARG A 41 4.10 8.72 3.54
N GLN A 42 2.99 8.36 4.20
CA GLN A 42 2.01 7.46 3.62
C GLN A 42 1.41 8.12 2.37
N GLY A 43 1.40 7.36 1.27
CA GLY A 43 0.79 7.73 0.00
C GLY A 43 -0.67 7.28 -0.06
N GLU A 44 -1.00 6.51 -1.10
CA GLU A 44 -2.32 5.99 -1.36
C GLU A 44 -2.58 4.68 -0.61
N LEU A 45 -3.84 4.45 -0.23
CA LEU A 45 -4.37 3.17 0.21
C LEU A 45 -5.56 2.84 -0.69
N GLU A 46 -5.49 1.71 -1.38
CA GLU A 46 -6.52 1.25 -2.32
C GLU A 46 -6.92 -0.19 -1.98
N VAL A 47 -8.22 -0.48 -2.02
CA VAL A 47 -8.71 -1.85 -2.01
C VAL A 47 -8.77 -2.35 -3.45
N LEU A 48 -7.93 -3.34 -3.78
CA LEU A 48 -7.84 -3.92 -5.12
C LEU A 48 -8.98 -4.91 -5.39
N ALA A 49 -9.36 -5.68 -4.36
CA ALA A 49 -10.43 -6.66 -4.44
C ALA A 49 -10.97 -6.96 -3.04
N ALA A 50 -12.26 -7.25 -2.95
CA ALA A 50 -12.88 -7.75 -1.74
C ALA A 50 -13.93 -8.81 -2.09
N ALA A 51 -13.88 -9.93 -1.39
CA ALA A 51 -14.78 -11.06 -1.61
C ALA A 51 -15.25 -11.63 -0.28
N ALA A 52 -16.52 -12.03 -0.24
CA ALA A 52 -17.07 -12.79 0.88
C ALA A 52 -16.61 -14.26 0.80
N ASP A 53 -16.18 -14.80 1.93
CA ASP A 53 -15.84 -16.21 2.14
C ASP A 53 -16.60 -16.70 3.39
N GLY A 54 -17.87 -17.06 3.17
CA GLY A 54 -18.82 -17.36 4.23
C GLY A 54 -19.09 -16.13 5.12
N PRO A 55 -18.88 -16.20 6.45
CA PRO A 55 -19.03 -15.04 7.34
C PRO A 55 -17.83 -14.08 7.30
N ARG A 56 -16.79 -14.39 6.51
CA ARG A 56 -15.53 -13.64 6.45
C ARG A 56 -15.47 -12.80 5.19
N TRP A 57 -14.65 -11.77 5.23
CA TRP A 57 -14.27 -10.97 4.08
C TRP A 57 -12.78 -11.10 3.83
N VAL A 58 -12.41 -11.47 2.61
CA VAL A 58 -11.03 -11.46 2.14
C VAL A 58 -10.84 -10.18 1.34
N VAL A 59 -9.94 -9.32 1.80
CA VAL A 59 -9.67 -8.02 1.20
C VAL A 59 -8.21 -7.98 0.76
N HIS A 60 -8.00 -7.74 -0.53
CA HIS A 60 -6.69 -7.43 -1.10
C HIS A 60 -6.57 -5.93 -1.21
N PHE A 61 -5.47 -5.39 -0.71
CA PHE A 61 -5.24 -3.95 -0.65
C PHE A 61 -3.81 -3.63 -1.09
N LEU A 62 -3.63 -2.41 -1.56
CA LEU A 62 -2.35 -1.82 -1.89
C LEU A 62 -2.18 -0.57 -1.06
N PHE A 63 -0.99 -0.35 -0.52
CA PHE A 63 -0.63 0.95 0.03
C PHE A 63 0.82 1.28 -0.29
N ASP A 64 1.15 2.56 -0.30
CA ASP A 64 2.50 3.00 -0.57
C ASP A 64 3.03 4.01 0.46
N VAL A 65 4.35 4.06 0.56
CA VAL A 65 5.09 4.92 1.47
C VAL A 65 6.27 5.53 0.72
N LEU A 66 6.33 6.85 0.67
CA LEU A 66 7.51 7.57 0.19
C LEU A 66 8.42 7.87 1.39
N CYS A 67 9.68 7.45 1.27
CA CYS A 67 10.71 7.60 2.29
C CYS A 67 11.78 8.56 1.78
N SER A 68 12.04 9.65 2.50
CA SER A 68 13.13 10.57 2.21
C SER A 68 14.26 10.34 3.20
N HIS A 69 15.48 10.15 2.70
CA HIS A 69 16.68 9.92 3.48
C HIS A 69 17.62 11.10 3.33
N ASN A 70 17.79 11.87 4.40
CA ASN A 70 18.70 13.02 4.35
C ASN A 70 20.09 12.60 4.87
N ALA A 71 21.11 12.85 4.06
CA ALA A 71 22.48 12.52 4.40
C ALA A 71 23.24 13.77 4.84
N GLN A 72 24.10 13.64 5.85
CA GLN A 72 24.97 14.76 6.27
C GLN A 72 25.90 15.25 5.16
N SER A 73 26.19 14.42 4.16
CA SER A 73 26.99 14.78 2.98
C SER A 73 26.24 15.66 1.96
N GLY A 74 24.93 15.88 2.14
CA GLY A 74 24.07 16.53 1.15
C GLY A 74 23.75 15.65 -0.05
N SER A 75 23.87 14.32 0.11
CA SER A 75 23.47 13.34 -0.89
C SER A 75 22.14 12.75 -0.44
N ASP A 76 21.06 13.50 -0.61
CA ASP A 76 19.74 13.03 -0.19
C ASP A 76 19.22 12.02 -1.22
N TRP A 77 18.40 11.07 -0.78
CA TRP A 77 17.76 10.13 -1.71
C TRP A 77 16.39 9.74 -1.19
N GLU A 78 15.51 9.33 -2.10
CA GLU A 78 14.20 8.84 -1.74
C GLU A 78 14.06 7.35 -2.11
N THR A 79 13.19 6.66 -1.39
CA THR A 79 12.75 5.30 -1.73
C THR A 79 11.24 5.27 -1.67
N HIS A 80 10.59 4.79 -2.72
CA HIS A 80 9.17 4.52 -2.71
C HIS A 80 8.95 3.04 -2.43
N HIS A 81 8.27 2.74 -1.32
CA HIS A 81 7.82 1.40 -1.00
C HIS A 81 6.38 1.24 -1.44
N VAL A 82 6.07 0.22 -2.22
CA VAL A 82 4.69 -0.15 -2.57
C VAL A 82 4.43 -1.55 -2.03
N PHE A 83 3.35 -1.70 -1.27
CA PHE A 83 2.99 -2.95 -0.61
C PHE A 83 1.67 -3.46 -1.14
N VAL A 84 1.61 -4.78 -1.40
CA VAL A 84 0.35 -5.48 -1.63
C VAL A 84 0.10 -6.40 -0.46
N GLY A 85 -1.07 -6.27 0.14
CA GLY A 85 -1.47 -7.02 1.33
C GLY A 85 -2.78 -7.77 1.15
N ARG A 86 -3.00 -8.73 2.05
CA ARG A 86 -4.25 -9.46 2.20
C ARG A 86 -4.68 -9.46 3.65
N GLY A 87 -5.90 -8.99 3.90
CA GLY A 87 -6.55 -9.03 5.20
C GLY A 87 -7.76 -9.95 5.17
N VAL A 88 -7.95 -10.74 6.23
CA VAL A 88 -9.16 -11.55 6.45
C VAL A 88 -9.93 -10.98 7.62
N PHE A 89 -11.18 -10.62 7.40
CA PHE A 89 -12.02 -9.91 8.36
C PHE A 89 -13.25 -10.72 8.75
N SER A 90 -13.64 -10.63 10.01
CA SER A 90 -14.89 -11.20 10.56
C SER A 90 -15.59 -10.11 11.37
N GLY A 91 -16.77 -9.66 10.96
CA GLY A 91 -17.48 -8.58 11.67
C GLY A 91 -16.66 -7.28 11.76
N GLY A 92 -15.93 -6.93 10.69
CA GLY A 92 -15.04 -5.77 10.65
C GLY A 92 -13.69 -5.91 11.38
N ALA A 93 -13.50 -6.95 12.19
CA ALA A 93 -12.26 -7.21 12.89
C ALA A 93 -11.27 -8.04 12.04
N LEU A 94 -9.99 -7.65 12.06
CA LEU A 94 -8.93 -8.40 11.37
C LEU A 94 -8.61 -9.69 12.13
N SER A 95 -8.69 -10.80 11.42
CA SER A 95 -8.39 -12.15 11.92
C SER A 95 -7.07 -12.69 11.40
N ALA A 96 -6.63 -12.25 10.22
CA ALA A 96 -5.34 -12.59 9.65
C ALA A 96 -4.86 -11.50 8.67
N GLU A 97 -3.55 -11.28 8.62
CA GLU A 97 -2.88 -10.33 7.72
C GLU A 97 -1.69 -11.03 7.07
N ALA A 98 -1.47 -10.78 5.78
CA ALA A 98 -0.25 -11.15 5.08
C ALA A 98 0.19 -10.02 4.15
N VAL A 99 1.47 -9.68 4.16
CA VAL A 99 2.09 -8.92 3.05
C VAL A 99 2.42 -9.92 1.96
N LEU A 100 1.85 -9.72 0.79
CA LEU A 100 2.06 -10.57 -0.38
C LEU A 100 3.27 -10.09 -1.19
N GLU A 101 3.49 -8.78 -1.21
CA GLU A 101 4.54 -8.15 -2.00
C GLU A 101 5.00 -6.86 -1.34
N GLU A 102 6.29 -6.60 -1.46
CA GLU A 102 6.91 -5.31 -1.17
C GLU A 102 7.85 -5.00 -2.33
N GLU A 103 7.52 -3.94 -3.07
CA GLU A 103 8.39 -3.38 -4.08
C GLU A 103 9.10 -2.15 -3.54
N ARG A 104 10.41 -2.05 -3.79
CA ARG A 104 11.25 -0.91 -3.38
C ARG A 104 11.82 -0.25 -4.61
N ILE A 105 11.42 0.99 -4.84
CA ILE A 105 11.80 1.77 -6.00
C ILE A 105 12.75 2.88 -5.52
N PRO A 106 14.06 2.75 -5.78
CA PRO A 106 15.02 3.79 -5.41
C PRO A 106 14.85 5.00 -6.33
N ILE A 107 14.73 6.18 -5.73
CA ILE A 107 14.64 7.47 -6.43
C ILE A 107 15.98 8.16 -6.23
N TYR A 108 16.88 7.98 -7.20
CA TYR A 108 18.21 8.57 -7.13
C TYR A 108 18.18 10.04 -7.56
N GLU A 109 18.76 10.91 -6.74
CA GLU A 109 19.23 12.24 -7.15
C GLU A 109 20.43 12.09 -8.09
N GLN A 110 20.21 11.92 -9.39
CA GLN A 110 21.25 12.21 -10.38
C GLN A 110 20.72 13.28 -11.31
N ALA A 111 21.10 14.52 -11.02
CA ALA A 111 20.98 15.69 -11.89
C ALA A 111 19.56 15.95 -12.42
N GLY A 112 18.69 16.53 -11.58
CA GLY A 112 17.37 17.04 -12.01
C GLY A 112 16.25 15.99 -12.09
N SER A 113 16.42 14.83 -11.44
CA SER A 113 15.56 13.65 -11.59
C SER A 113 14.34 13.59 -10.67
N THR A 114 14.25 14.38 -9.60
CA THR A 114 13.04 14.46 -8.76
C THR A 114 11.86 15.10 -9.51
N ASP A 115 12.11 15.93 -10.53
CA ASP A 115 11.07 16.50 -11.41
C ASP A 115 10.44 15.46 -12.36
N HIS A 116 11.05 14.27 -12.50
CA HIS A 116 10.59 13.22 -13.41
C HIS A 116 9.99 11.99 -12.72
N TYR A 117 10.10 11.89 -11.39
CA TYR A 117 9.48 10.81 -10.65
C TYR A 117 8.00 11.11 -10.41
N ASP A 118 7.12 10.30 -11.00
CA ASP A 118 5.69 10.33 -10.69
C ASP A 118 5.33 9.09 -9.84
N PRO A 119 5.08 9.26 -8.53
CA PRO A 119 4.66 8.17 -7.65
C PRO A 119 3.42 7.42 -8.16
N ARG A 120 2.55 8.09 -8.91
CA ARG A 120 1.33 7.47 -9.45
C ARG A 120 1.65 6.45 -10.54
N VAL A 121 2.69 6.69 -11.34
CA VAL A 121 3.11 5.75 -12.39
C VAL A 121 3.62 4.46 -11.77
N ALA A 122 4.44 4.57 -10.71
CA ALA A 122 4.91 3.43 -9.93
C ALA A 122 3.73 2.64 -9.33
N VAL A 123 2.85 3.31 -8.58
CA VAL A 123 1.66 2.69 -7.97
C VAL A 123 0.78 2.03 -9.03
N HIS A 124 0.55 2.67 -10.17
CA HIS A 124 -0.24 2.09 -11.26
C HIS A 124 0.37 0.82 -11.87
N SER A 125 1.70 0.76 -11.98
CA SER A 125 2.39 -0.44 -12.48
C SER A 125 2.18 -1.62 -11.52
N VAL A 126 2.49 -1.42 -10.23
CA VAL A 126 2.33 -2.47 -9.20
C VAL A 126 0.87 -2.90 -9.07
N ARG A 127 -0.06 -1.94 -9.13
CA ARG A 127 -1.50 -2.19 -9.14
C ARG A 127 -1.91 -3.07 -10.32
N ALA A 128 -1.46 -2.77 -11.54
CA ALA A 128 -1.81 -3.55 -12.72
C ALA A 128 -1.31 -4.99 -12.62
N GLU A 129 -0.08 -5.19 -12.14
CA GLU A 129 0.50 -6.52 -11.92
C GLU A 129 -0.22 -7.31 -10.81
N ALA A 130 -0.56 -6.63 -9.71
CA ALA A 130 -1.33 -7.22 -8.61
C ALA A 130 -2.71 -7.67 -9.10
N LEU A 131 -3.42 -6.83 -9.85
CA LEU A 131 -4.73 -7.15 -10.41
C LEU A 131 -4.66 -8.31 -11.42
N ALA A 132 -3.63 -8.36 -12.29
CA ALA A 132 -3.46 -9.47 -13.22
C ALA A 132 -3.30 -10.81 -12.50
N ARG A 133 -2.54 -10.84 -11.39
CA ARG A 133 -2.39 -12.04 -10.54
C ARG A 133 -3.69 -12.41 -9.83
N LEU A 134 -4.40 -11.44 -9.26
CA LEU A 134 -5.70 -11.69 -8.62
C LEU A 134 -6.75 -12.24 -9.60
N GLY A 135 -6.74 -11.75 -10.84
CA GLY A 135 -7.57 -12.27 -11.92
C GLY A 135 -7.24 -13.74 -12.24
N SER A 136 -5.95 -14.10 -12.27
CA SER A 136 -5.52 -15.48 -12.51
C SER A 136 -5.81 -16.46 -11.37
N ILE A 137 -6.21 -15.97 -10.19
CA ILE A 137 -6.60 -16.78 -9.03
C ILE A 137 -8.12 -17.06 -9.02
N ALA A 138 -8.89 -16.31 -9.82
CA ALA A 138 -10.35 -16.42 -9.88
C ALA A 138 -10.86 -17.38 -10.97
N ASP A 139 -9.96 -17.96 -11.78
CA ASP A 139 -10.21 -18.99 -12.79
C ASP A 139 -9.81 -20.39 -12.27
#